data_AF-A0A971TNA7-F1
#
_entry.id   AF-A0A971TNA7-F1
#
_cell.length_a   1.000
_cell.length_b   1.000
_cell.length_c   1.000
_cell.angle_alpha   90.00
_cell.angle_beta   90.00
_cell.angle_gamma   90.00
#
_symmetry.space_group_name_H-M   'P 1'
#
loop_
_entity.id
_entity.type
_entity.pdbx_description
1 polymer ?
#
loop_
_entity_poly.entity_id
_entity_poly.type
_entity_poly.pdbx_seq_one_letter_code
_entity_poly.pdbx_strand_id
1 'polypeptide(L)'
;MMILKKLHAQPVASRSRSTVRGGLVTRLACLALVALLVPACRDKVSVPPVEVKVVEAYGVRLDESATPEQVTYVLLRSLRDDFEAAQAHDHDRQRQAFELTFSLAAFSTIEKQIRGAGSSGAGSRSGGPDETDAQKLYNVIYHWAPIVSHYVRSFDEDAAAMMARMKVFPVAGEPEQMRIYLDVAHDPANADPDARGPAVVDIRVAKEKSSAGSETYWRVARVAFVGPKTAEAARQKSGESGKAQE
;
A
#
# COMPACT_ATOMS: atom_id res chain seq x y z
N MET A 1 -45.83 -16.39 -39.09
CA MET A 1 -46.39 -17.27 -38.04
C MET A 1 -46.08 -18.71 -38.45
N MET A 2 -44.90 -19.20 -38.06
CA MET A 2 -44.26 -20.41 -38.58
C MET A 2 -44.25 -21.53 -37.53
N ILE A 3 -44.74 -22.69 -37.98
CA ILE A 3 -44.23 -24.06 -37.76
C ILE A 3 -44.05 -24.53 -36.30
N LEU A 4 -44.95 -25.42 -35.88
CA LEU A 4 -44.92 -26.20 -34.65
C LEU A 4 -44.57 -27.67 -34.97
N LYS A 5 -43.76 -28.30 -34.08
CA LYS A 5 -43.54 -29.76 -33.90
C LYS A 5 -42.73 -30.43 -35.04
N LYS A 6 -41.73 -31.30 -34.81
CA LYS A 6 -41.43 -32.24 -33.71
C LYS A 6 -39.94 -32.65 -33.81
N LEU A 7 -39.24 -32.74 -32.68
CA LEU A 7 -37.86 -33.25 -32.60
C LEU A 7 -37.82 -34.79 -32.60
N HIS A 8 -36.92 -35.28 -33.48
CA HIS A 8 -35.90 -36.33 -33.31
C HIS A 8 -36.26 -37.77 -32.91
N ALA A 9 -35.77 -38.64 -33.77
CA ALA A 9 -35.78 -40.09 -33.78
C ALA A 9 -34.72 -40.71 -32.85
N GLN A 10 -34.93 -41.97 -32.52
CA GLN A 10 -34.05 -42.86 -31.76
C GLN A 10 -32.74 -43.22 -32.50
N PRO A 11 -31.72 -43.68 -31.77
CA PRO A 11 -30.73 -44.60 -32.34
C PRO A 11 -30.78 -45.99 -31.69
N VAL A 12 -30.75 -47.02 -32.55
CA VAL A 12 -30.56 -48.44 -32.23
C VAL A 12 -29.23 -48.92 -32.82
N ALA A 13 -28.51 -49.72 -32.01
CA ALA A 13 -27.40 -50.63 -32.33
C ALA A 13 -26.06 -49.99 -32.79
N SER A 14 -24.88 -50.54 -32.48
CA SER A 14 -24.52 -51.94 -32.31
C SER A 14 -23.23 -52.10 -31.48
N ARG A 15 -23.08 -53.31 -30.92
CA ARG A 15 -21.94 -53.80 -30.14
C ARG A 15 -20.69 -53.96 -31.00
N SER A 16 -19.52 -53.70 -30.43
CA SER A 16 -18.30 -54.44 -30.76
C SER A 16 -17.54 -54.77 -29.48
N ARG A 17 -17.44 -56.07 -29.20
CA ARG A 17 -16.51 -56.65 -28.22
C ARG A 17 -15.24 -57.00 -29.00
N SER A 18 -14.09 -56.59 -28.50
CA SER A 18 -12.88 -57.39 -28.69
C SER A 18 -12.14 -57.50 -27.37
N THR A 19 -11.85 -58.75 -27.05
CA THR A 19 -11.18 -59.25 -25.87
C THR A 19 -9.69 -59.28 -26.18
N VAL A 20 -8.85 -58.69 -25.33
CA VAL A 20 -7.45 -59.08 -25.23
C VAL A 20 -7.10 -59.27 -23.76
N ARG A 21 -6.80 -60.53 -23.44
CA ARG A 21 -6.20 -61.02 -22.19
C ARG A 21 -4.76 -60.53 -22.09
N GLY A 22 -4.29 -60.26 -20.87
CA GLY A 22 -2.88 -60.43 -20.52
C GLY A 22 -2.38 -59.44 -19.48
N GLY A 23 -1.93 -59.97 -18.33
CA GLY A 23 -1.06 -59.24 -17.39
C GLY A 23 -1.63 -59.07 -15.99
N LEU A 24 -1.61 -60.15 -15.22
CA LEU A 24 -1.88 -60.16 -13.78
C LEU A 24 -0.52 -60.07 -13.06
N VAL A 25 -0.12 -58.88 -12.58
CA VAL A 25 0.94 -58.72 -11.56
C VAL A 25 0.60 -57.53 -10.66
N THR A 26 0.00 -57.86 -9.52
CA THR A 26 0.41 -57.46 -8.17
C THR A 26 1.09 -56.10 -8.00
N ARG A 27 0.45 -55.18 -7.26
CA ARG A 27 1.00 -54.61 -6.02
C ARG A 27 -0.03 -53.73 -5.31
N LEU A 28 -0.37 -54.15 -4.09
CA LEU A 28 -0.97 -53.30 -3.06
C LEU A 28 -0.13 -52.03 -2.91
N ALA A 29 -0.74 -50.87 -3.10
CA ALA A 29 -0.19 -49.62 -2.60
C ALA A 29 -0.92 -49.28 -1.31
N CYS A 30 -0.24 -49.49 -0.19
CA CYS A 30 -0.60 -48.93 1.11
C CYS A 30 -0.71 -47.41 1.00
N LEU A 31 -1.92 -46.87 1.08
CA LEU A 31 -2.16 -45.47 1.40
C LEU A 31 -1.81 -45.26 2.88
N ALA A 32 -0.51 -45.11 3.17
CA ALA A 32 -0.05 -44.54 4.42
C ALA A 32 -0.43 -43.05 4.39
N LEU A 33 -1.55 -42.73 5.05
CA LEU A 33 -1.94 -41.36 5.35
C LEU A 33 -0.94 -40.80 6.37
N VAL A 34 0.20 -40.32 5.88
CA VAL A 34 1.11 -39.51 6.69
C VAL A 34 0.46 -38.14 6.83
N ALA A 35 -0.35 -37.99 7.88
CA ALA A 35 -0.69 -36.69 8.42
C ALA A 35 0.61 -36.04 8.92
N LEU A 36 1.33 -35.39 8.01
CA LEU A 36 2.35 -34.42 8.34
C LEU A 36 1.64 -33.31 9.12
N LEU A 37 1.73 -33.42 10.45
CA LEU A 37 1.74 -32.29 11.36
C LEU A 37 2.90 -31.40 10.94
N VAL A 38 2.70 -30.61 9.89
CA VAL A 38 3.49 -29.40 9.68
C VAL A 38 3.07 -28.51 10.85
N PRO A 39 3.94 -28.24 11.83
CA PRO A 39 3.64 -27.15 12.73
C PRO A 39 3.45 -25.95 11.81
N ALA A 40 2.28 -25.32 11.86
CA ALA A 40 2.11 -24.02 11.26
C ALA A 40 3.17 -23.12 11.89
N CYS A 41 4.34 -23.04 11.26
CA CYS A 41 5.28 -21.96 11.46
C CYS A 41 4.47 -20.73 11.10
N ARG A 42 3.87 -20.11 12.11
CA ARG A 42 3.51 -18.71 12.04
C ARG A 42 4.84 -18.01 11.82
N ASP A 43 5.18 -17.81 10.56
CA ASP A 43 6.28 -16.94 10.19
C ASP A 43 6.05 -15.64 10.94
N LYS A 44 6.93 -15.37 11.90
CA LYS A 44 6.93 -14.08 12.58
C LYS A 44 7.19 -13.07 11.48
N VAL A 45 6.23 -12.17 11.25
CA VAL A 45 6.37 -11.08 10.28
C VAL A 45 7.71 -10.41 10.55
N SER A 46 8.62 -10.48 9.57
CA SER A 46 9.94 -9.88 9.68
C SER A 46 9.77 -8.37 9.56
N VAL A 47 9.74 -7.67 10.69
CA VAL A 47 9.66 -6.21 10.72
C VAL A 47 10.98 -5.63 10.19
N PRO A 48 10.97 -4.73 9.18
CA PRO A 48 12.18 -4.08 8.70
C PRO A 48 12.84 -3.22 9.79
N PRO A 49 14.14 -2.91 9.68
CA PRO A 49 14.83 -2.10 10.69
C PRO A 49 14.26 -0.68 10.76
N VAL A 50 14.01 -0.22 11.98
CA VAL A 50 13.58 1.16 12.29
C VAL A 50 14.82 2.06 12.22
N GLU A 51 15.20 2.44 11.01
CA GLU A 51 16.42 3.19 10.72
C GLU A 51 16.15 4.35 9.76
N VAL A 52 16.65 5.53 10.11
CA VAL A 52 16.57 6.73 9.27
C VAL A 52 17.94 6.95 8.61
N LYS A 53 18.03 6.64 7.32
CA LYS A 53 19.26 6.76 6.50
C LYS A 53 18.97 7.32 5.12
N VAL A 54 19.98 7.75 4.37
CA VAL A 54 19.80 8.13 2.95
C VAL A 54 19.13 7.01 2.17
N VAL A 55 18.12 7.36 1.37
CA VAL A 55 17.40 6.44 0.50
C VAL A 55 17.61 6.87 -0.95
N GLU A 56 17.96 5.93 -1.83
CA GLU A 56 18.05 6.15 -3.27
C GLU A 56 17.05 5.23 -3.98
N ALA A 57 16.07 5.82 -4.66
CA ALA A 57 15.02 5.07 -5.35
C ALA A 57 14.43 5.92 -6.48
N TYR A 58 14.03 5.25 -7.56
CA TYR A 58 13.39 5.89 -8.73
C TYR A 58 14.15 7.09 -9.31
N GLY A 59 15.48 7.04 -9.27
CA GLY A 59 16.35 8.12 -9.75
C GLY A 59 16.45 9.34 -8.83
N VAL A 60 15.93 9.26 -7.60
CA VAL A 60 15.95 10.32 -6.60
C VAL A 60 16.77 9.89 -5.39
N ARG A 61 17.61 10.79 -4.88
CA ARG A 61 18.39 10.62 -3.65
C ARG A 61 17.78 11.45 -2.53
N LEU A 62 17.41 10.79 -1.44
CA LEU A 62 16.72 11.37 -0.29
C LEU A 62 17.69 11.59 0.88
N ASP A 63 18.61 12.56 0.70
CA ASP A 63 19.52 13.05 1.74
C ASP A 63 19.06 14.42 2.31
N GLU A 64 19.96 15.19 2.95
CA GLU A 64 19.61 16.46 3.59
C GLU A 64 19.12 17.53 2.61
N SER A 65 19.49 17.41 1.33
CA SER A 65 19.08 18.34 0.28
C SER A 65 17.71 18.02 -0.29
N ALA A 66 17.14 16.86 0.05
CA ALA A 66 15.89 16.40 -0.51
C ALA A 66 14.71 17.28 -0.07
N THR A 67 13.72 17.43 -0.94
CA THR A 67 12.50 18.19 -0.63
C THR A 67 11.37 17.27 -0.13
N PRO A 68 10.37 17.83 0.59
CA PRO A 68 9.12 17.13 0.93
C PRO A 68 8.47 16.42 -0.26
N GLU A 69 8.47 17.07 -1.43
CA GLU A 69 7.89 16.56 -2.68
C GLU A 69 8.65 15.35 -3.20
N GLN A 70 9.98 15.37 -3.16
CA GLN A 70 10.82 14.23 -3.57
C GLN A 70 10.56 13.00 -2.70
N VAL A 71 10.49 13.16 -1.38
CA VAL A 71 10.13 12.07 -0.45
C VAL A 71 8.73 11.55 -0.74
N THR A 72 7.79 12.46 -0.99
CA THR A 72 6.41 12.09 -1.32
C THR A 72 6.31 11.35 -2.65
N TYR A 73 7.09 11.74 -3.66
CA TYR A 73 7.15 11.03 -4.94
C TYR A 73 7.63 9.59 -4.77
N VAL A 74 8.74 9.37 -4.05
CA VAL A 74 9.27 8.03 -3.79
C VAL A 74 8.28 7.17 -3.01
N LEU A 75 7.58 7.76 -2.02
CA LEU A 75 6.49 7.08 -1.31
C LEU A 75 5.37 6.66 -2.26
N LEU A 76 4.85 7.57 -3.08
CA LEU A 76 3.73 7.26 -3.96
C LEU A 76 4.08 6.18 -4.98
N ARG A 77 5.32 6.18 -5.49
CA ARG A 77 5.83 5.13 -6.36
C ARG A 77 5.95 3.79 -5.64
N SER A 78 6.48 3.75 -4.41
CA SER A 78 6.58 2.51 -3.64
C SER A 78 5.21 1.93 -3.27
N LEU A 79 4.22 2.78 -2.93
CA LEU A 79 2.85 2.32 -2.67
C LEU A 79 2.16 1.76 -3.93
N ARG A 80 2.44 2.35 -5.10
CA ARG A 80 1.97 1.82 -6.38
C ARG A 80 2.61 0.45 -6.68
N ASP A 81 3.92 0.32 -6.50
CA ASP A 81 4.64 -0.93 -6.73
C ASP A 81 4.17 -2.05 -5.78
N ASP A 82 3.92 -1.74 -4.50
CA ASP A 82 3.32 -2.68 -3.52
C ASP A 82 1.95 -3.18 -4.03
N PHE A 83 1.05 -2.25 -4.39
CA PHE A 83 -0.28 -2.61 -4.88
C PHE A 83 -0.24 -3.43 -6.18
N GLU A 84 0.58 -3.03 -7.15
CA GLU A 84 0.71 -3.76 -8.41
C GLU A 84 1.30 -5.16 -8.21
N ALA A 85 2.29 -5.30 -7.32
CA ALA A 85 2.86 -6.60 -6.97
C ALA A 85 1.84 -7.48 -6.23
N ALA A 86 1.05 -6.90 -5.32
CA ALA A 86 -0.02 -7.62 -4.63
C ALA A 86 -1.07 -8.16 -5.61
N GLN A 87 -1.49 -7.35 -6.59
CA GLN A 87 -2.43 -7.76 -7.64
C GLN A 87 -1.86 -8.86 -8.55
N ALA A 88 -0.54 -8.89 -8.73
CA ALA A 88 0.17 -9.92 -9.48
C ALA A 88 0.53 -11.17 -8.64
N HIS A 89 0.21 -11.18 -7.34
CA HIS A 89 0.65 -12.20 -6.38
C HIS A 89 2.18 -12.37 -6.29
N ASP A 90 2.93 -11.29 -6.54
CA ASP A 90 4.39 -11.26 -6.45
C ASP A 90 4.82 -10.78 -5.05
N HIS A 91 4.89 -11.73 -4.11
CA HIS A 91 5.20 -11.43 -2.70
C HIS A 91 6.60 -10.84 -2.49
N ASP A 92 7.57 -11.20 -3.34
CA ASP A 92 8.94 -10.70 -3.21
C ASP A 92 9.03 -9.23 -3.62
N ARG A 93 8.40 -8.86 -4.75
CA ARG A 93 8.31 -7.45 -5.16
C ARG A 93 7.46 -6.65 -4.19
N GLN A 94 6.36 -7.21 -3.70
CA GLN A 94 5.52 -6.56 -2.70
C GLN A 94 6.34 -6.24 -1.44
N ARG A 95 7.10 -7.23 -0.94
CA ARG A 95 7.96 -7.05 0.21
C ARG A 95 9.03 -5.97 -0.01
N GLN A 96 9.68 -5.95 -1.17
CA GLN A 96 10.68 -4.93 -1.49
C GLN A 96 10.08 -3.51 -1.52
N ALA A 97 8.89 -3.37 -2.13
CA ALA A 97 8.17 -2.10 -2.16
C ALA A 97 7.74 -1.64 -0.76
N PHE A 98 7.32 -2.58 0.09
CA PHE A 98 7.00 -2.30 1.49
C PHE A 98 8.25 -1.93 2.30
N GLU A 99 9.37 -2.63 2.16
CA GLU A 99 10.63 -2.30 2.84
C GLU A 99 11.12 -0.89 2.47
N LEU A 100 11.00 -0.50 1.20
CA LEU A 100 11.25 0.88 0.76
C LEU A 100 10.28 1.85 1.44
N THR A 101 8.97 1.58 1.41
CA THR A 101 7.95 2.41 2.08
C THR A 101 8.25 2.59 3.57
N PHE A 102 8.66 1.51 4.25
CA PHE A 102 9.01 1.53 5.67
C PHE A 102 10.25 2.40 5.93
N SER A 103 11.27 2.34 5.07
CA SER A 103 12.48 3.17 5.20
C SER A 103 12.21 4.69 5.07
N LEU A 104 11.07 5.07 4.46
CA LEU A 104 10.66 6.46 4.31
C LEU A 104 9.90 6.99 5.52
N ALA A 105 9.55 6.16 6.51
CA ALA A 105 8.67 6.54 7.60
C ALA A 105 9.34 7.46 8.63
N ALA A 106 8.56 8.41 9.16
CA ALA A 106 8.97 9.33 10.22
C ALA A 106 8.72 8.67 11.59
N PHE A 107 9.58 7.71 11.94
CA PHE A 107 9.34 6.81 13.07
C PHE A 107 9.08 7.55 14.39
N SER A 108 9.92 8.52 14.77
CA SER A 108 9.74 9.23 16.04
C SER A 108 8.47 10.08 16.06
N THR A 109 8.10 10.62 14.91
CA THR A 109 6.86 11.39 14.73
C THR A 109 5.63 10.49 14.83
N ILE A 110 5.65 9.32 14.18
CA ILE A 110 4.55 8.34 14.24
C ILE A 110 4.40 7.81 15.67
N GLU A 111 5.48 7.48 16.37
CA GLU A 111 5.43 7.05 17.78
C GLU A 111 4.80 8.08 18.71
N LYS A 112 5.12 9.38 18.52
CA LYS A 112 4.48 10.46 19.27
C LYS A 112 2.97 10.50 19.01
N GLN A 113 2.54 10.32 17.75
CA GLN A 113 1.13 10.30 17.38
C GLN A 113 0.39 9.09 17.99
N ILE A 114 0.99 7.89 17.94
CA ILE A 114 0.43 6.68 18.55
C ILE A 114 0.23 6.89 20.07
N ARG A 115 1.24 7.43 20.76
CA ARG A 115 1.14 7.72 22.20
C ARG A 115 0.09 8.79 22.52
N GLY A 116 0.05 9.87 21.74
CA GLY A 116 -0.93 10.95 21.90
C GLY A 116 -2.38 10.50 21.66
N ALA A 117 -2.62 9.59 20.72
CA ALA A 117 -3.93 9.02 20.47
C ALA A 117 -4.42 8.10 21.60
N GLY A 118 -3.51 7.44 22.32
CA GLY A 118 -3.85 6.62 23.49
C GLY A 118 -4.32 7.43 24.70
N SER A 119 -3.89 8.70 24.83
CA SER A 119 -4.25 9.58 25.96
C SER A 119 -5.62 10.25 25.86
N SER A 120 -6.28 10.23 24.69
CA SER A 120 -7.56 10.93 24.44
C SER A 120 -8.81 10.06 24.54
N GLY A 121 -8.73 8.89 25.21
CA GLY A 121 -9.90 8.15 25.71
C GLY A 121 -10.72 7.35 24.69
N ALA A 122 -10.43 7.45 23.39
CA ALA A 122 -11.01 6.59 22.36
C ALA A 122 -10.00 5.50 21.99
N GLY A 123 -10.15 4.32 22.60
CA GLY A 123 -9.19 3.22 22.53
C GLY A 123 -8.83 2.80 21.11
N SER A 124 -7.60 3.06 20.71
CA SER A 124 -6.92 2.17 19.76
C SER A 124 -6.42 0.96 20.55
N ARG A 125 -7.26 -0.09 20.63
CA ARG A 125 -6.88 -1.42 21.13
C ARG A 125 -6.08 -2.21 20.09
N SER A 126 -5.22 -1.56 19.31
CA SER A 126 -4.22 -2.25 18.48
C SER A 126 -2.93 -2.28 19.30
N GLY A 127 -2.80 -3.35 20.07
CA GLY A 127 -1.81 -3.46 21.12
C GLY A 127 -2.12 -4.67 21.99
N GLY A 128 -1.82 -5.86 21.50
CA GLY A 128 -1.71 -7.01 22.40
C GLY A 128 -0.63 -6.73 23.45
N PRO A 129 -0.69 -7.33 24.65
CA PRO A 129 0.34 -7.13 25.69
C PRO A 129 1.77 -7.46 25.22
N ASP A 130 1.93 -8.16 24.09
CA ASP A 130 3.21 -8.59 23.53
C ASP A 130 3.66 -7.77 22.28
N GLU A 131 2.96 -6.69 21.91
CA GLU A 131 3.27 -5.92 20.71
C GLU A 131 4.46 -4.95 20.93
N THR A 132 5.58 -5.22 20.26
CA THR A 132 6.76 -4.35 20.28
C THR A 132 6.48 -3.00 19.59
N ASP A 133 7.23 -1.95 19.93
CA ASP A 133 7.07 -0.64 19.30
C ASP A 133 7.34 -0.68 17.78
N ALA A 134 8.30 -1.51 17.35
CA ALA A 134 8.55 -1.78 15.94
C ALA A 134 7.34 -2.41 15.23
N GLN A 135 6.59 -3.30 15.91
CA GLN A 135 5.38 -3.89 15.35
C GLN A 135 4.23 -2.87 15.22
N LYS A 136 4.10 -1.93 16.16
CA LYS A 136 3.12 -0.85 16.07
C LYS A 136 3.42 0.06 14.88
N LEU A 137 4.68 0.42 14.69
CA LEU A 137 5.15 1.19 13.53
C LEU A 137 4.86 0.44 12.23
N TYR A 138 5.23 -0.85 12.16
CA TYR A 138 4.92 -1.72 11.04
C TYR A 138 3.43 -1.69 10.71
N ASN A 139 2.57 -1.87 11.71
CA ASN A 139 1.13 -1.92 11.52
C ASN A 139 0.58 -0.60 10.96
N VAL A 140 1.05 0.56 11.44
CA VAL A 140 0.64 1.86 10.89
C VAL A 140 1.05 2.02 9.44
N ILE A 141 2.31 1.72 9.12
CA ILE A 141 2.89 1.93 7.80
C ILE A 141 2.30 0.94 6.78
N TYR A 142 2.08 -0.32 7.18
CA TYR A 142 1.46 -1.35 6.35
C TYR A 142 0.07 -0.95 5.85
N HIS A 143 -0.68 -0.14 6.60
CA HIS A 143 -1.99 0.33 6.17
C HIS A 143 -1.97 1.51 5.20
N TRP A 144 -0.80 2.09 4.86
CA TRP A 144 -0.74 3.19 3.89
C TRP A 144 -1.11 2.76 2.46
N ALA A 145 -0.66 1.59 2.00
CA ALA A 145 -1.00 1.10 0.65
C ALA A 145 -2.52 0.87 0.49
N PRO A 146 -3.21 0.17 1.43
CA PRO A 146 -4.67 0.05 1.39
C PRO A 146 -5.41 1.40 1.34
N ILE A 147 -4.94 2.43 2.06
CA ILE A 147 -5.57 3.76 2.04
C ILE A 147 -5.63 4.28 0.60
N VAL A 148 -4.54 4.23 -0.16
CA VAL A 148 -4.48 4.85 -1.49
C VAL A 148 -4.72 3.91 -2.67
N SER A 149 -4.97 2.62 -2.41
CA SER A 149 -5.09 1.54 -3.40
C SER A 149 -5.99 1.88 -4.61
N HIS A 150 -7.16 2.46 -4.40
CA HIS A 150 -8.10 2.82 -5.49
C HIS A 150 -7.62 3.99 -6.38
N TYR A 151 -6.50 4.63 -6.05
CA TYR A 151 -5.99 5.83 -6.70
C TYR A 151 -4.55 5.69 -7.21
N VAL A 152 -3.90 4.53 -7.05
CA VAL A 152 -2.48 4.37 -7.41
C VAL A 152 -2.17 4.69 -8.87
N ARG A 153 -3.15 4.55 -9.77
CA ARG A 153 -3.04 4.93 -11.19
C ARG A 153 -2.90 6.44 -11.41
N SER A 154 -3.30 7.25 -10.43
CA SER A 154 -3.05 8.69 -10.43
C SER A 154 -1.60 9.05 -10.05
N PHE A 155 -0.74 8.09 -9.71
CA PHE A 155 0.65 8.35 -9.34
C PHE A 155 1.55 8.26 -10.59
N ASP A 156 1.94 9.42 -11.10
CA ASP A 156 2.79 9.54 -12.28
C ASP A 156 4.18 8.94 -12.00
N GLU A 157 4.71 8.26 -13.01
CA GLU A 157 6.04 7.67 -12.96
C GLU A 157 7.17 8.67 -13.16
N ASP A 158 6.84 9.81 -13.79
CA ASP A 158 7.76 10.92 -13.98
C ASP A 158 7.76 11.80 -12.73
N ALA A 159 8.94 11.98 -12.14
CA ALA A 159 9.09 12.72 -10.89
C ALA A 159 8.65 14.19 -11.05
N ALA A 160 9.01 14.84 -12.16
CA ALA A 160 8.69 16.25 -12.36
C ALA A 160 7.17 16.46 -12.51
N ALA A 161 6.50 15.63 -13.31
CA ALA A 161 5.05 15.66 -13.48
C ALA A 161 4.31 15.37 -12.17
N MET A 162 4.77 14.38 -11.39
CA MET A 162 4.16 14.05 -10.11
C MET A 162 4.32 15.19 -9.10
N MET A 163 5.54 15.74 -8.97
CA MET A 163 5.82 16.83 -8.03
C MET A 163 5.08 18.12 -8.41
N ALA A 164 4.90 18.42 -9.70
CA ALA A 164 4.16 19.61 -10.15
C ALA A 164 2.67 19.60 -9.72
N ARG A 165 2.11 18.43 -9.39
CA ARG A 165 0.73 18.29 -8.91
C ARG A 165 0.60 18.43 -7.39
N MET A 166 1.71 18.44 -6.67
CA MET A 166 1.75 18.51 -5.21
C MET A 166 1.55 19.95 -4.74
N LYS A 167 0.68 20.13 -3.75
CA LYS A 167 0.49 21.41 -3.08
C LYS A 167 1.04 21.30 -1.67
N VAL A 168 2.14 22.00 -1.39
CA VAL A 168 2.90 21.88 -0.14
C VAL A 168 2.63 23.05 0.80
N PHE A 169 2.39 22.74 2.07
CA PHE A 169 2.02 23.70 3.10
C PHE A 169 2.76 23.41 4.40
N PRO A 170 3.26 24.43 5.11
CA PRO A 170 3.75 24.24 6.47
C PRO A 170 2.61 23.82 7.41
N VAL A 171 2.92 22.98 8.39
CA VAL A 171 1.98 22.66 9.48
C VAL A 171 2.07 23.74 10.55
N ALA A 172 0.95 24.39 10.87
CA ALA A 172 0.91 25.47 11.84
C ALA A 172 1.40 25.00 13.24
N GLY A 173 2.38 25.71 13.79
CA GLY A 173 3.00 25.36 15.08
C GLY A 173 4.03 24.22 15.02
N GLU A 174 4.28 23.64 13.84
CA GLU A 174 5.17 22.50 13.66
C GLU A 174 6.13 22.78 12.49
N PRO A 175 7.20 23.60 12.68
CA PRO A 175 8.06 24.07 11.60
C PRO A 175 8.87 22.96 10.92
N GLU A 176 9.04 21.83 11.60
CA GLU A 176 9.71 20.64 11.07
C GLU A 176 8.74 19.71 10.32
N GLN A 177 7.51 20.16 10.04
CA GLN A 177 6.51 19.38 9.32
C GLN A 177 5.90 20.14 8.16
N MET A 178 5.71 19.41 7.06
CA MET A 178 5.02 19.86 5.86
C MET A 178 3.84 18.94 5.57
N ARG A 179 2.81 19.51 4.97
CA ARG A 179 1.65 18.81 4.46
C ARG A 179 1.58 18.95 2.96
N ILE A 180 1.40 17.83 2.28
CA ILE A 180 1.26 17.75 0.84
C ILE A 180 -0.16 17.31 0.55
N TYR A 181 -0.86 18.10 -0.25
CA TYR A 181 -2.14 17.71 -0.83
C TYR A 181 -1.95 17.31 -2.29
N LEU A 182 -2.50 16.15 -2.64
CA LEU A 182 -2.50 15.65 -4.00
C LEU A 182 -3.92 15.31 -4.45
N ASP A 183 -4.34 15.93 -5.53
CA ASP A 183 -5.60 15.62 -6.19
C ASP A 183 -5.46 14.30 -6.97
N VAL A 184 -6.32 13.34 -6.66
CA VAL A 184 -6.34 12.00 -7.25
C VAL A 184 -7.71 11.66 -7.79
N ALA A 185 -7.72 10.89 -8.88
CA ALA A 185 -8.92 10.35 -9.49
C ALA A 185 -8.88 8.83 -9.44
N HIS A 186 -10.07 8.23 -9.35
CA HIS A 186 -10.20 6.79 -9.52
C HIS A 186 -9.81 6.39 -10.95
N ASP A 187 -9.35 5.15 -11.11
CA ASP A 187 -9.08 4.57 -12.41
C ASP A 187 -10.41 4.30 -13.13
N PRO A 188 -10.74 5.00 -14.23
CA PRO A 188 -12.00 4.78 -14.94
C PRO A 188 -12.07 3.40 -15.62
N ALA A 189 -10.94 2.70 -15.78
CA ALA A 189 -10.90 1.35 -16.33
C ALA A 189 -11.27 0.28 -15.30
N ASN A 190 -11.34 0.61 -14.01
CA ASN A 190 -11.72 -0.31 -12.95
C ASN A 190 -13.20 -0.09 -12.59
N ALA A 191 -14.04 -1.08 -12.86
CA ALA A 191 -15.48 -1.04 -12.56
C ALA A 191 -15.77 -1.43 -11.10
N ASP A 192 -14.95 -0.96 -10.17
CA ASP A 192 -15.10 -1.25 -8.75
C ASP A 192 -16.38 -0.57 -8.23
N PRO A 193 -17.39 -1.31 -7.75
CA PRO A 193 -18.61 -0.72 -7.22
C PRO A 193 -18.38 0.11 -5.95
N ASP A 194 -17.24 -0.09 -5.26
CA ASP A 194 -16.81 0.70 -4.11
C ASP A 194 -15.90 1.88 -4.50
N ALA A 195 -15.69 2.09 -5.81
CA ALA A 195 -14.94 3.21 -6.35
C ALA A 195 -15.50 4.54 -5.85
N ARG A 196 -14.61 5.36 -5.29
CA ARG A 196 -14.93 6.70 -4.82
C ARG A 196 -14.65 7.71 -5.93
N GLY A 197 -15.42 8.79 -5.95
CA GLY A 197 -15.14 9.93 -6.83
C GLY A 197 -13.77 10.57 -6.55
N PRO A 198 -13.43 11.68 -7.24
CA PRO A 198 -12.19 12.39 -7.02
C PRO A 198 -11.93 12.67 -5.54
N ALA A 199 -10.69 12.46 -5.10
CA ALA A 199 -10.29 12.61 -3.71
C ALA A 199 -9.01 13.44 -3.61
N VAL A 200 -8.69 13.83 -2.37
CA VAL A 200 -7.43 14.53 -2.07
C VAL A 200 -6.69 13.72 -1.02
N VAL A 201 -5.51 13.24 -1.39
CA VAL A 201 -4.58 12.59 -0.48
C VAL A 201 -3.88 13.68 0.33
N ASP A 202 -3.89 13.53 1.66
CA ASP A 202 -3.18 14.35 2.65
C ASP A 202 -1.99 13.54 3.16
N ILE A 203 -0.79 13.96 2.77
CA ILE A 203 0.46 13.35 3.18
C ILE A 203 1.16 14.34 4.11
N ARG A 204 1.59 13.88 5.28
CA ARG A 204 2.45 14.67 6.16
C ARG A 204 3.85 14.13 6.11
N VAL A 205 4.81 15.03 5.99
CA VAL A 205 6.23 14.72 6.17
C VAL A 205 6.79 15.50 7.34
N ALA A 206 7.75 14.92 8.03
CA ALA A 206 8.44 15.47 9.18
C ALA A 206 9.96 15.30 9.00
N LYS A 207 10.75 16.22 9.55
CA LYS A 207 12.20 15.98 9.67
C LYS A 207 12.47 14.96 10.77
N GLU A 208 13.28 13.96 10.46
CA GLU A 208 13.81 12.98 11.40
C GLU A 208 15.33 13.07 11.44
N LYS A 209 15.92 12.79 12.60
CA LYS A 209 17.37 12.67 12.72
C LYS A 209 17.85 11.35 12.12
N SER A 210 18.99 11.40 11.44
CA SER A 210 19.70 10.22 10.96
C SER A 210 20.01 9.27 12.12
N SER A 211 19.94 7.97 11.85
CA SER A 211 20.37 6.93 12.82
C SER A 211 21.89 6.85 12.96
N ALA A 212 22.64 7.37 11.98
CA ALA A 212 24.10 7.25 11.93
C ALA A 212 24.86 8.55 12.25
N GLY A 213 24.17 9.68 12.40
CA GLY A 213 24.83 10.98 12.50
C GLY A 213 23.92 12.11 12.99
N SER A 214 24.34 13.35 12.76
CA SER A 214 23.61 14.56 13.15
C SER A 214 22.68 15.09 12.06
N GLU A 215 22.70 14.48 10.88
CA GLU A 215 21.92 14.90 9.72
C GLU A 215 20.41 14.78 9.98
N THR A 216 19.63 15.56 9.23
CA THR A 216 18.16 15.47 9.27
C THR A 216 17.58 15.23 7.89
N TYR A 217 16.62 14.32 7.80
CA TYR A 217 15.99 13.94 6.54
C TYR A 217 14.46 14.04 6.64
N TRP A 218 13.82 14.47 5.56
CA TRP A 218 12.37 14.44 5.45
C TRP A 218 11.86 12.99 5.38
N ARG A 219 10.87 12.66 6.19
CA ARG A 219 10.26 11.33 6.27
C ARG A 219 8.75 11.44 6.39
N VAL A 220 8.03 10.39 6.02
CA VAL A 220 6.57 10.35 5.93
C VAL A 220 5.97 10.05 7.30
N ALA A 221 5.19 10.96 7.84
CA ALA A 221 4.52 10.79 9.13
C ALA A 221 3.09 10.28 8.99
N ARG A 222 2.42 10.52 7.85
CA ARG A 222 1.02 10.13 7.67
C ARG A 222 0.63 10.10 6.19
N VAL A 223 -0.24 9.15 5.85
CA VAL A 223 -1.02 9.11 4.61
C VAL A 223 -2.50 9.03 4.98
N ALA A 224 -3.33 9.90 4.41
CA ALA A 224 -4.77 9.92 4.66
C ALA A 224 -5.54 10.56 3.49
N PHE A 225 -6.86 10.56 3.56
CA PHE A 225 -7.70 11.44 2.74
C PHE A 225 -8.21 12.61 3.55
N VAL A 226 -8.46 13.72 2.85
CA VAL A 226 -9.28 14.82 3.35
C VAL A 226 -10.51 15.00 2.46
N GLY A 227 -11.62 15.39 3.08
CA GLY A 227 -12.84 15.71 2.35
C GLY A 227 -12.66 16.93 1.44
N PRO A 228 -13.47 17.07 0.37
CA PRO A 228 -13.33 18.15 -0.62
C PRO A 228 -13.31 19.55 0.01
N LYS A 229 -14.11 19.78 1.05
CA LYS A 229 -14.18 21.06 1.77
C LYS A 229 -12.88 21.43 2.49
N THR A 230 -12.19 20.45 3.08
CA THR A 230 -10.91 20.67 3.77
C THR A 230 -9.79 20.94 2.77
N ALA A 231 -9.80 20.24 1.63
CA ALA A 231 -8.86 20.49 0.56
C ALA A 231 -9.08 21.88 -0.08
N GLU A 232 -10.33 22.30 -0.27
CA GLU A 232 -10.68 23.62 -0.80
C GLU A 232 -10.28 24.76 0.15
N ALA A 233 -10.56 24.60 1.45
CA ALA A 233 -10.11 25.56 2.47
C ALA A 233 -8.58 25.67 2.55
N ALA A 234 -7.85 24.56 2.37
CA ALA A 234 -6.39 24.59 2.29
C ALA A 234 -5.91 25.38 1.04
N ARG A 235 -6.55 25.16 -0.12
CA ARG A 235 -6.24 25.89 -1.37
C ARG A 235 -6.48 27.40 -1.24
N GLN A 236 -7.55 27.82 -0.55
CA GLN A 236 -7.87 29.24 -0.35
C GLN A 236 -6.85 29.93 0.57
N LYS A 237 -6.43 29.28 1.66
CA LYS A 237 -5.42 29.85 2.59
C LYS A 237 -4.03 30.05 1.95
N SER A 238 -3.61 29.19 1.01
CA SER A 238 -2.39 29.43 0.20
C SER A 238 -2.55 30.62 -0.74
N GLY A 239 -3.73 30.78 -1.36
CA GLY A 239 -3.99 31.84 -2.32
C GLY A 239 -4.00 33.24 -1.69
N GLU A 240 -4.40 33.34 -0.42
CA GLU A 240 -4.34 34.61 0.34
C GLU A 240 -2.93 34.91 0.87
N SER A 241 -2.17 33.90 1.29
CA SER A 241 -0.78 34.13 1.77
C SER A 241 0.16 34.60 0.65
N GLY A 242 -0.08 34.17 -0.59
CA GLY A 242 0.68 34.64 -1.77
C GLY A 242 0.32 36.06 -2.23
N LYS A 243 -0.84 36.60 -1.83
CA LYS A 243 -1.24 38.00 -2.13
C LYS A 243 -0.83 38.99 -1.05
N ALA A 244 -0.44 38.52 0.13
CA ALA A 244 0.03 39.36 1.22
C ALA A 244 1.55 39.64 1.16
N GLN A 245 2.24 39.14 0.14
CA GLN A 245 3.69 39.32 -0.06
C GLN A 245 4.06 40.04 -1.37
N GLU A 246 3.10 40.64 -2.09
CA GLU A 246 3.37 41.62 -3.17
C GLU A 246 3.29 43.06 -2.66
#